data_AF-A0A1E7YT34-F1
#
_entry.id   AF-A0A1E7YT34-F1
#
_cell.length_a   1.000
_cell.length_b   1.000
_cell.length_c   1.000
_cell.angle_alpha   90.00
_cell.angle_beta   90.00
_cell.angle_gamma   90.00
#
_symmetry.space_group_name_H-M   'P 1'
#
loop_
_entity.id
_entity.type
_entity.pdbx_description
1 polymer ?
#
loop_
_entity_poly.entity_id
_entity_poly.type
_entity_poly.pdbx_seq_one_letter_code
_entity_poly.pdbx_strand_id
1 'polypeptide(L)'
;LDALHTRDWGIVLGRALARQLGVGVGGKVTLISPQGGVTPLGVTPRLRQFTVVGLFSVGIYAYDSGMAYISLKDAQRLYGLDQGVTGLRMQIKDPFAAPAFAKDLQTRLGPAFYVQDWTQTHENFFKALGMEKIVMFVILSLIIAVAAFNIVATLVMVVTDKEADIAILRTLGVRPRSIQFIFMIQGAVIGLFGTALGVAGGVLLALNIPTLVPAIEHFFHVQFLSPEVYSISQLPSRLEARDVIHVALAALLMSWLATLYPSWRAARVDPAEALRYE
;
A
#
# COMPACT_ATOMS: atom_id res chain seq x y z
N LEU A 1 -24.02 9.82 18.12
CA LEU A 1 -23.37 9.84 19.46
C LEU A 1 -24.15 10.73 20.44
N ASP A 2 -25.08 11.55 19.93
CA ASP A 2 -25.86 12.52 20.70
C ASP A 2 -26.72 11.88 21.80
N ALA A 3 -27.16 10.62 21.60
CA ALA A 3 -27.89 9.83 22.59
C ALA A 3 -27.12 9.57 23.90
N LEU A 4 -25.78 9.70 23.91
CA LEU A 4 -24.96 9.60 25.13
C LEU A 4 -25.14 10.81 26.06
N HIS A 5 -25.60 11.95 25.55
CA HIS A 5 -25.81 13.15 26.36
C HIS A 5 -27.19 13.19 27.00
N THR A 6 -28.15 12.41 26.49
CA THR A 6 -29.54 12.43 26.95
C THR A 6 -29.83 11.49 28.13
N ARG A 7 -28.94 10.54 28.42
CA ARG A 7 -29.16 9.51 29.44
C ARG A 7 -27.88 9.22 30.22
N ASP A 8 -27.96 9.37 31.54
CA ASP A 8 -26.91 8.93 32.47
C ASP A 8 -26.70 7.41 32.33
N TRP A 9 -25.43 6.97 32.31
CA TRP A 9 -25.03 5.57 32.17
C TRP A 9 -25.49 4.93 30.85
N GLY A 10 -25.48 5.72 29.78
CA GLY A 10 -25.63 5.25 28.40
C GLY A 10 -24.30 4.74 27.82
N ILE A 11 -24.35 3.67 27.04
CA ILE A 11 -23.20 3.14 26.30
C ILE A 11 -23.56 2.91 24.82
N VAL A 12 -22.65 3.24 23.93
CA VAL A 12 -22.71 2.89 22.51
C VAL A 12 -21.69 1.80 22.26
N LEU A 13 -22.13 0.68 21.70
CA LEU A 13 -21.27 -0.49 21.43
C LEU A 13 -21.00 -0.64 19.92
N GLY A 14 -19.84 -1.19 19.58
CA GLY A 14 -19.61 -1.65 18.21
C GLY A 14 -20.55 -2.82 17.87
N ARG A 15 -20.97 -2.92 16.60
CA ARG A 15 -21.95 -3.93 16.17
C ARG A 15 -21.45 -5.37 16.35
N ALA A 16 -20.15 -5.61 16.20
CA ALA A 16 -19.58 -6.93 16.45
C ALA A 16 -19.56 -7.27 17.95
N LEU A 17 -19.17 -6.31 18.81
CA LEU A 17 -19.17 -6.46 20.27
C LEU A 17 -20.58 -6.73 20.81
N ALA A 18 -21.58 -5.98 20.34
CA ALA A 18 -22.96 -6.17 20.75
C ALA A 18 -23.49 -7.57 20.40
N ARG A 19 -23.13 -8.10 19.22
CA ARG A 19 -23.45 -9.48 18.82
C ARG A 19 -22.77 -10.52 19.70
N GLN A 20 -21.48 -10.35 20.01
CA GLN A 20 -20.74 -11.25 20.90
C GLN A 20 -21.34 -11.29 22.31
N LEU A 21 -21.80 -10.14 22.80
CA LEU A 21 -22.46 -10.02 24.11
C LEU A 21 -23.94 -10.42 24.09
N GLY A 22 -24.54 -10.66 22.91
CA GLY A 22 -25.95 -10.98 22.76
C GLY A 22 -26.90 -9.84 23.15
N VAL A 23 -26.46 -8.58 23.04
CA VAL A 23 -27.24 -7.40 23.46
C VAL A 23 -27.62 -6.50 22.29
N GLY A 24 -28.84 -5.96 22.32
CA GLY A 24 -29.32 -4.94 21.40
C GLY A 24 -29.45 -3.57 22.06
N VAL A 25 -29.94 -2.58 21.31
CA VAL A 25 -30.32 -1.27 21.86
C VAL A 25 -31.42 -1.47 22.92
N GLY A 26 -31.28 -0.82 24.07
CA GLY A 26 -32.10 -1.02 25.26
C GLY A 26 -31.60 -2.14 26.18
N GLY A 27 -30.69 -2.99 25.71
CA GLY A 27 -30.02 -4.02 26.51
C GLY A 27 -29.14 -3.40 27.60
N LYS A 28 -28.75 -4.21 28.59
CA LYS A 28 -27.88 -3.80 29.68
C LYS A 28 -26.56 -4.54 29.63
N VAL A 29 -25.46 -3.83 29.87
CA VAL A 29 -24.11 -4.39 29.96
C VAL A 29 -23.42 -3.89 31.22
N THR A 30 -22.59 -4.72 31.85
CA THR A 30 -21.84 -4.34 33.04
C THR A 30 -20.40 -4.08 32.65
N LEU A 31 -19.92 -2.86 32.89
CA LEU A 31 -18.54 -2.48 32.68
C LEU A 31 -17.77 -2.66 33.99
N ILE A 32 -16.63 -3.34 33.91
CA ILE A 32 -15.74 -3.61 35.04
C ILE A 32 -14.47 -2.79 34.83
N SER A 33 -14.22 -1.83 35.71
CA SER A 33 -12.98 -1.06 35.73
C SER A 33 -12.01 -1.63 36.77
N PRO A 34 -10.78 -2.01 36.36
CA PRO A 34 -9.78 -2.54 37.28
C PRO A 34 -9.17 -1.46 38.20
N GLN A 35 -9.40 -0.17 37.94
CA GLN A 35 -8.82 0.97 38.68
C GLN A 35 -9.71 1.40 39.87
N GLY A 36 -10.22 0.46 40.65
CA GLY A 36 -11.10 0.77 41.76
C GLY A 36 -10.38 1.08 43.07
N GLY A 37 -11.12 1.07 44.19
CA GLY A 37 -10.61 1.54 45.48
C GLY A 37 -9.50 0.64 46.01
N VAL A 38 -8.39 1.24 46.45
CA VAL A 38 -7.30 0.52 47.13
C VAL A 38 -7.79 0.14 48.53
N THR A 39 -7.83 -1.16 48.81
CA THR A 39 -8.13 -1.70 50.13
C THR A 39 -6.91 -2.47 50.67
N PRO A 40 -6.81 -2.72 51.98
CA PRO A 40 -5.72 -3.54 52.55
C PRO A 40 -5.64 -4.97 51.97
N LEU A 41 -6.68 -5.43 51.28
CA LEU A 41 -6.78 -6.75 50.64
C LEU A 41 -6.57 -6.70 49.11
N GLY A 42 -6.24 -5.55 48.53
CA GLY A 42 -6.02 -5.36 47.10
C GLY A 42 -6.93 -4.31 46.44
N VAL A 43 -6.87 -4.23 45.12
CA VAL A 43 -7.68 -3.29 44.32
C VAL A 43 -9.06 -3.90 44.10
N THR A 44 -10.10 -3.25 44.63
CA THR A 44 -11.48 -3.69 44.41
C THR A 44 -12.01 -3.10 43.11
N PRO A 45 -12.35 -3.91 42.09
CA PRO A 45 -12.81 -3.36 40.81
C PRO A 45 -14.15 -2.63 40.96
N ARG A 46 -14.33 -1.55 40.19
CA ARG A 46 -15.61 -0.84 40.13
C ARG A 46 -16.48 -1.44 39.03
N LEU A 47 -17.66 -1.91 39.40
CA LEU A 47 -18.66 -2.41 38.46
C LEU A 47 -19.78 -1.39 38.30
N ARG A 48 -20.19 -1.15 37.05
CA ARG A 48 -21.36 -0.32 36.76
C ARG A 48 -22.16 -0.86 35.59
N GLN A 49 -23.48 -0.89 35.75
CA GLN A 49 -24.39 -1.28 34.68
C GLN A 49 -24.70 -0.07 33.78
N PHE A 50 -24.55 -0.26 32.48
CA PHE A 50 -24.87 0.69 31.42
C PHE A 50 -26.03 0.17 30.57
N THR A 51 -26.82 1.09 30.02
CA THR A 51 -27.86 0.78 29.04
C THR A 51 -27.34 1.08 27.64
N VAL A 52 -27.48 0.12 26.72
CA VAL A 52 -27.06 0.30 25.32
C VAL A 52 -28.01 1.29 24.64
N VAL A 53 -27.52 2.49 24.33
CA VAL A 53 -28.32 3.56 23.70
C VAL A 53 -28.11 3.64 22.19
N GLY A 54 -27.11 2.94 21.66
CA GLY A 54 -26.85 2.89 20.22
C GLY A 54 -25.80 1.86 19.85
N LEU A 55 -25.72 1.57 18.56
CA LEU A 55 -24.70 0.71 17.96
C LEU A 55 -23.96 1.48 16.87
N PHE A 56 -22.65 1.33 16.78
CA PHE A 56 -21.85 1.88 15.68
C PHE A 56 -21.21 0.76 14.85
N SER A 57 -20.86 1.09 13.61
CA SER A 57 -20.02 0.25 12.76
C SER A 57 -19.12 1.15 11.93
N VAL A 58 -17.81 0.96 12.05
CA VAL A 58 -16.80 1.68 11.24
C VAL A 58 -16.23 0.82 10.12
N GLY A 59 -16.78 -0.39 9.93
CA GLY A 59 -16.37 -1.29 8.85
C GLY A 59 -14.98 -1.90 9.06
N ILE A 60 -14.48 -1.94 10.29
CA ILE A 60 -13.24 -2.63 10.63
C ILE A 60 -13.52 -3.49 11.86
N TYR A 61 -13.46 -4.81 11.71
CA TYR A 61 -13.86 -5.75 12.76
C TYR A 61 -13.19 -5.48 14.11
N ALA A 62 -11.87 -5.23 14.13
CA ALA A 62 -11.12 -4.96 15.34
C ALA A 62 -11.67 -3.77 16.16
N TYR A 63 -12.17 -2.73 15.48
CA TYR A 63 -12.79 -1.58 16.12
C TYR A 63 -14.25 -1.87 16.53
N ASP A 64 -15.01 -2.55 15.68
CA ASP A 64 -16.41 -2.92 15.94
C ASP A 64 -16.55 -3.98 17.06
N SER A 65 -15.51 -4.77 17.33
CA SER A 65 -15.48 -5.78 18.40
C SER A 65 -14.80 -5.29 19.67
N GLY A 66 -13.92 -4.28 19.58
CA GLY A 66 -13.06 -3.86 20.69
C GLY A 66 -13.43 -2.54 21.36
N MET A 67 -14.31 -1.71 20.78
CA MET A 67 -14.60 -0.37 21.29
C MET A 67 -16.03 -0.17 21.78
N ALA A 68 -16.14 0.64 22.82
CA ALA A 68 -17.39 1.17 23.36
C ALA A 68 -17.21 2.65 23.72
N TYR A 69 -18.27 3.45 23.55
CA TYR A 69 -18.28 4.87 23.88
C TYR A 69 -19.28 5.14 25.00
N ILE A 70 -18.86 5.94 25.97
CA ILE A 70 -19.68 6.45 27.07
C ILE A 70 -19.50 7.97 27.16
N SER A 71 -20.40 8.65 27.88
CA SER A 71 -20.22 10.09 28.11
C SER A 71 -18.98 10.36 28.98
N LEU A 72 -18.31 11.50 28.76
CA LEU A 72 -17.15 11.90 29.57
C LEU A 72 -17.50 11.98 31.06
N LYS A 73 -18.69 12.50 31.37
CA LYS A 73 -19.21 12.61 32.74
C LYS A 73 -19.38 11.24 33.41
N ASP A 74 -19.87 10.24 32.67
CA ASP A 74 -20.00 8.87 33.19
C ASP A 74 -18.63 8.22 33.38
N ALA A 75 -17.69 8.45 32.45
CA ALA A 75 -16.32 7.98 32.59
C ALA A 75 -15.64 8.57 33.83
N GLN A 76 -15.74 9.89 34.05
CA GLN A 76 -15.18 10.56 35.23
C GLN A 76 -15.75 10.00 36.54
N ARG A 77 -17.07 9.75 36.61
CA ARG A 77 -17.73 9.11 37.76
C ARG A 77 -17.25 7.67 37.97
N LEU A 78 -17.14 6.88 36.89
CA LEU A 78 -16.73 5.49 36.94
C LEU A 78 -15.28 5.35 37.43
N TYR A 79 -14.35 6.13 36.85
CA TYR A 79 -12.93 6.11 37.18
C TYR A 79 -12.57 6.95 38.42
N GLY A 80 -13.48 7.76 38.95
CA GLY A 80 -13.23 8.60 40.12
C GLY A 80 -12.23 9.73 39.84
N LEU A 81 -12.33 10.34 38.65
CA LEU A 81 -11.39 11.36 38.18
C LEU A 81 -11.81 12.79 38.53
N ASP A 82 -12.87 12.98 39.31
CA ASP A 82 -13.49 14.29 39.57
C ASP A 82 -13.72 15.07 38.26
N GLN A 83 -13.00 16.18 38.04
CA GLN A 83 -13.02 16.96 36.79
C GLN A 83 -11.84 16.66 35.86
N GLY A 84 -10.93 15.77 36.26
CA GLY A 84 -9.77 15.35 35.48
C GLY A 84 -10.12 14.42 34.32
N VAL A 85 -9.12 14.20 33.45
CA VAL A 85 -9.18 13.30 32.30
C VAL A 85 -7.88 12.52 32.19
N THR A 86 -7.92 11.34 31.58
CA THR A 86 -6.72 10.51 31.36
C THR A 86 -5.88 10.96 30.18
N GLY A 87 -6.46 11.75 29.27
CA GLY A 87 -5.76 12.26 28.10
C GLY A 87 -6.64 13.17 27.25
N LEU A 88 -5.99 13.92 26.36
CA LEU A 88 -6.64 14.81 25.40
C LEU A 88 -6.37 14.30 23.99
N ARG A 89 -7.43 14.17 23.19
CA ARG A 89 -7.32 13.86 21.77
C ARG A 89 -7.52 15.14 20.96
N MET A 90 -6.54 15.46 20.13
CA MET A 90 -6.63 16.58 19.19
C MET A 90 -6.83 16.07 17.77
N GLN A 91 -7.72 16.73 17.04
CA GLN A 91 -7.87 16.52 15.61
C GLN A 91 -7.23 17.68 14.87
N ILE A 92 -6.31 17.36 13.96
CA ILE A 92 -5.66 18.33 13.09
C ILE A 92 -6.21 18.19 11.67
N LYS A 93 -6.12 19.27 10.88
CA LYS A 93 -6.66 19.31 9.51
C LYS A 93 -5.95 18.35 8.56
N ASP A 94 -4.62 18.32 8.62
CA ASP A 94 -3.80 17.41 7.83
C ASP A 94 -3.27 16.27 8.73
N PRO A 95 -3.76 15.03 8.57
CA PRO A 95 -3.25 13.89 9.33
C PRO A 95 -1.76 13.63 9.09
N PHE A 96 -1.22 13.94 7.91
CA PHE A 96 0.19 13.67 7.59
C PHE A 96 1.15 14.63 8.30
N ALA A 97 0.66 15.78 8.76
CA ALA A 97 1.43 16.69 9.60
C ALA A 97 1.51 16.22 11.07
N ALA A 98 0.77 15.18 11.48
CA ALA A 98 0.67 14.75 12.87
C ALA A 98 2.03 14.38 13.50
N PRO A 99 2.95 13.66 12.85
CA PRO A 99 4.23 13.31 13.46
C PRO A 99 5.09 14.54 13.77
N ALA A 100 5.14 15.50 12.84
CA ALA A 100 5.89 16.74 13.03
C ALA A 100 5.26 17.61 14.12
N PHE A 101 3.93 17.73 14.11
CA PHE A 101 3.18 18.47 15.11
C PHE A 101 3.33 17.87 16.52
N ALA A 102 3.23 16.54 16.64
CA ALA A 102 3.39 15.84 17.91
C ALA A 102 4.79 16.03 18.50
N LYS A 103 5.83 16.02 17.66
CA LYS A 103 7.22 16.27 18.08
C LYS A 103 7.43 17.71 18.58
N ASP A 104 6.87 18.70 17.89
CA ASP A 104 6.91 20.10 18.33
C ASP A 104 6.15 20.27 19.66
N LEU A 105 4.95 19.70 19.75
CA LEU A 105 4.13 19.77 20.95
C LEU A 105 4.78 19.09 22.16
N GLN A 106 5.39 17.92 21.97
CA GLN A 106 6.14 17.21 23.02
C GLN A 106 7.29 18.06 23.57
N THR A 107 7.96 18.82 22.69
CA THR A 107 9.06 19.72 23.05
C THR A 107 8.55 20.90 23.89
N ARG A 108 7.38 21.43 23.57
CA ARG A 108 6.74 22.55 24.30
C ARG A 108 6.16 22.14 25.65
N LEU A 109 5.54 20.96 25.73
CA LEU A 109 4.91 20.45 26.95
C LEU A 109 5.92 19.88 27.95
N GLY A 110 7.10 19.47 27.48
CA GLY A 110 8.14 18.87 28.32
C GLY A 110 7.85 17.40 28.70
N PRO A 111 8.70 16.80 29.55
CA PRO A 111 8.70 15.35 29.83
C PRO A 111 7.52 14.88 30.71
N ALA A 112 6.76 15.79 31.31
CA ALA A 112 5.60 15.45 32.15
C ALA A 112 4.41 14.93 31.33
N PHE A 113 4.38 15.22 30.04
CA PHE A 113 3.35 14.78 29.12
C PHE A 113 3.92 13.80 28.10
N TYR A 114 3.10 12.85 27.68
CA TYR A 114 3.43 11.92 26.62
C TYR A 114 2.51 12.17 25.42
N VAL A 115 3.09 12.68 24.34
CA VAL A 115 2.38 13.01 23.11
C VAL A 115 2.57 11.89 22.11
N GLN A 116 1.48 11.23 21.73
CA GLN A 116 1.46 10.21 20.67
C GLN A 116 0.66 10.72 19.48
N ASP A 117 1.12 10.40 18.28
CA ASP A 117 0.35 10.58 17.05
C ASP A 117 -0.15 9.23 16.50
N TRP A 118 -1.08 9.30 15.55
CA TRP A 118 -1.76 8.12 15.01
C TRP A 118 -0.83 7.14 14.28
N THR A 119 0.35 7.58 13.80
CA THR A 119 1.35 6.71 13.17
C THR A 119 2.06 5.82 14.19
N GLN A 120 2.20 6.29 15.44
CA GLN A 120 2.82 5.53 16.53
C GLN A 120 1.83 4.53 17.16
N THR A 121 0.54 4.86 17.21
CA THR A 121 -0.48 3.97 17.79
C THR A 121 -0.60 2.62 17.05
N HIS A 122 -0.21 2.57 15.77
CA HIS A 122 -0.21 1.35 14.96
C HIS A 122 1.11 1.17 14.19
N GLU A 123 2.24 1.45 14.84
CA GLU A 123 3.57 1.47 14.20
C GLU A 123 3.89 0.18 13.43
N ASN A 124 3.60 -0.99 14.00
CA ASN A 124 3.84 -2.28 13.34
C ASN A 124 3.04 -2.45 12.04
N PHE A 125 1.81 -1.97 12.01
CA PHE A 125 0.96 -2.02 10.82
C PHE A 125 1.52 -1.12 9.71
N PHE A 126 1.89 0.12 10.04
CA PHE A 126 2.45 1.05 9.06
C PHE A 126 3.85 0.65 8.58
N LYS A 127 4.70 0.09 9.47
CA LYS A 127 5.98 -0.50 9.09
C LYS A 127 5.80 -1.70 8.16
N ALA A 128 4.81 -2.56 8.43
CA ALA A 128 4.49 -3.69 7.57
C ALA A 128 4.07 -3.22 6.16
N LEU A 129 3.19 -2.22 6.06
CA LEU A 129 2.80 -1.63 4.77
C LEU A 129 3.99 -1.01 4.01
N GLY A 130 4.91 -0.36 4.72
CA GLY A 130 6.13 0.18 4.11
C GLY A 130 7.05 -0.91 3.57
N MET A 131 7.24 -1.98 4.35
CA MET A 131 8.05 -3.14 3.95
C MET A 131 7.44 -3.86 2.74
N GLU A 132 6.11 -4.02 2.72
CA GLU A 132 5.39 -4.62 1.61
C GLU A 132 5.63 -3.86 0.30
N LYS A 133 5.60 -2.53 0.32
CA LYS A 133 5.93 -1.71 -0.86
C LYS A 133 7.35 -1.94 -1.36
N ILE A 134 8.32 -2.11 -0.47
CA ILE A 134 9.71 -2.40 -0.85
C ILE A 134 9.80 -3.77 -1.51
N VAL A 135 9.16 -4.79 -0.93
CA VAL A 135 9.14 -6.15 -1.50
C VAL A 135 8.48 -6.13 -2.89
N MET A 136 7.35 -5.44 -3.05
CA MET A 136 6.69 -5.28 -4.35
C MET A 136 7.59 -4.58 -5.38
N PHE A 137 8.31 -3.54 -4.97
CA PHE A 137 9.28 -2.85 -5.84
C PHE A 137 10.41 -3.79 -6.29
N VAL A 138 10.96 -4.61 -5.39
CA VAL A 138 12.02 -5.59 -5.72
C VAL A 138 11.51 -6.65 -6.71
N ILE A 139 10.32 -7.22 -6.47
CA ILE A 139 9.72 -8.22 -7.36
C ILE A 139 9.49 -7.62 -8.75
N LEU A 140 8.87 -6.44 -8.84
CA LEU A 140 8.64 -5.76 -10.11
C LEU A 140 9.95 -5.46 -10.83
N SER A 141 10.97 -4.98 -10.11
CA SER A 141 12.29 -4.71 -10.69
C SER A 141 12.93 -5.96 -11.27
N LEU A 142 12.81 -7.11 -10.60
CA LEU A 142 13.32 -8.39 -11.10
C LEU A 142 12.59 -8.84 -12.37
N ILE A 143 11.27 -8.69 -12.42
CA ILE A 143 10.47 -9.01 -13.61
C ILE A 143 10.92 -8.14 -14.81
N ILE A 144 11.10 -6.84 -14.60
CA ILE A 144 11.58 -5.93 -15.65
C ILE A 144 13.02 -6.30 -16.06
N ALA A 145 13.89 -6.70 -15.11
CA ALA A 145 15.26 -7.13 -15.42
C ALA A 145 15.29 -8.39 -16.29
N VAL A 146 14.45 -9.39 -15.99
CA VAL A 146 14.30 -10.60 -16.81
C VAL A 146 13.77 -10.24 -18.22
N ALA A 147 12.80 -9.33 -18.31
CA ALA A 147 12.30 -8.85 -19.60
C ALA A 147 13.37 -8.09 -20.40
N ALA A 148 14.19 -7.27 -19.75
CA ALA A 148 15.29 -6.56 -20.39
C ALA A 148 16.36 -7.53 -20.93
N PHE A 149 16.66 -8.62 -20.20
CA PHE A 149 17.56 -9.67 -20.69
C PHE A 149 17.03 -10.34 -21.97
N ASN A 150 15.71 -10.51 -22.07
CA ASN A 150 15.09 -11.04 -23.29
C ASN A 150 15.35 -10.12 -24.50
N ILE A 151 15.23 -8.79 -24.32
CA ILE A 151 15.57 -7.81 -25.36
C ILE A 151 17.04 -7.96 -25.79
N VAL A 152 17.98 -8.12 -24.85
CA VAL A 152 19.39 -8.37 -25.17
C VAL A 152 19.53 -9.61 -26.03
N ALA A 153 18.93 -10.73 -25.62
CA ALA A 153 19.02 -12.00 -26.34
C ALA A 153 18.46 -11.88 -27.77
N THR A 154 17.30 -11.24 -27.94
CA THR A 154 16.70 -11.02 -29.26
C THR A 154 17.56 -10.11 -30.13
N LEU A 155 18.09 -9.01 -29.60
CA LEU A 155 18.94 -8.11 -30.40
C LEU A 155 20.28 -8.77 -30.79
N VAL A 156 20.88 -9.56 -29.90
CA VAL A 156 22.08 -10.34 -30.24
C VAL A 156 21.77 -11.32 -31.37
N MET A 157 20.64 -12.03 -31.29
CA MET A 157 20.20 -12.95 -32.35
C MET A 157 19.97 -12.22 -33.68
N VAL A 158 19.32 -11.06 -33.67
CA VAL A 158 19.12 -10.26 -34.89
C VAL A 158 20.45 -9.78 -35.47
N VAL A 159 21.42 -9.41 -34.64
CA VAL A 159 22.76 -9.00 -35.10
C VAL A 159 23.49 -10.16 -35.77
N THR A 160 23.43 -11.37 -35.19
CA THR A 160 24.05 -12.55 -35.79
C THR A 160 23.34 -12.99 -37.08
N ASP A 161 22.01 -12.93 -37.13
CA ASP A 161 21.24 -13.24 -38.35
C ASP A 161 21.50 -12.23 -39.48
N LYS A 162 21.94 -11.02 -39.12
CA LYS A 162 22.24 -9.91 -40.04
C LYS A 162 23.72 -9.65 -40.23
N GLU A 163 24.57 -10.60 -39.86
CA GLU A 163 26.03 -10.45 -39.91
C GLU A 163 26.55 -10.23 -41.35
N ALA A 164 26.02 -10.97 -42.33
CA ALA A 164 26.35 -10.80 -43.75
C ALA A 164 25.89 -9.42 -44.29
N ASP A 165 24.66 -9.01 -43.97
CA ASP A 165 24.14 -7.68 -44.35
C ASP A 165 25.00 -6.54 -43.76
N ILE A 166 25.43 -6.68 -42.51
CA ILE A 166 26.35 -5.76 -41.82
C ILE A 166 27.70 -5.71 -42.55
N ALA A 167 28.25 -6.87 -42.93
CA ALA A 167 29.52 -6.98 -43.64
C ALA A 167 29.47 -6.26 -45.00
N ILE A 168 28.40 -6.46 -45.78
CA ILE A 168 28.18 -5.76 -47.06
C ILE A 168 28.13 -4.24 -46.86
N LEU A 169 27.38 -3.75 -45.85
CA LEU A 169 27.35 -2.32 -45.56
C LEU A 169 28.73 -1.78 -45.18
N ARG A 170 29.52 -2.56 -44.43
CA ARG A 170 30.89 -2.18 -44.05
C ARG A 170 31.84 -2.16 -45.24
N THR A 171 31.71 -3.07 -46.21
CA THR A 171 32.54 -3.04 -47.43
C THR A 171 32.16 -1.89 -48.36
N LEU A 172 30.89 -1.46 -48.35
CA LEU A 172 30.42 -0.24 -49.01
C LEU A 172 30.86 1.07 -48.31
N GLY A 173 31.59 0.98 -47.18
CA GLY A 173 32.18 2.13 -46.49
C GLY A 173 31.35 2.69 -45.32
N VAL A 174 30.29 1.99 -44.88
CA VAL A 174 29.52 2.41 -43.71
C VAL A 174 30.39 2.34 -42.46
N ARG A 175 30.39 3.42 -41.67
CA ARG A 175 31.17 3.51 -40.43
C ARG A 175 30.58 2.60 -39.34
N PRO A 176 31.41 1.93 -38.51
CA PRO A 176 30.95 1.12 -37.38
C PRO A 176 29.98 1.84 -36.44
N ARG A 177 30.18 3.13 -36.19
CA ARG A 177 29.28 3.95 -35.37
C ARG A 177 27.87 4.08 -35.95
N SER A 178 27.73 4.11 -37.28
CA SER A 178 26.43 4.17 -37.94
C SER A 178 25.67 2.85 -37.74
N ILE A 179 26.37 1.72 -37.78
CA ILE A 179 25.79 0.38 -37.54
C ILE A 179 25.34 0.26 -36.08
N GLN A 180 26.20 0.67 -35.13
CA GLN A 180 25.83 0.82 -33.71
C GLN A 180 24.54 1.64 -33.53
N PHE A 181 24.43 2.78 -34.21
CA PHE A 181 23.28 3.66 -34.09
C PHE A 181 21.98 3.05 -34.65
N ILE A 182 22.05 2.29 -35.74
CA ILE A 182 20.90 1.56 -36.30
C ILE A 182 20.32 0.59 -35.27
N PHE A 183 21.17 -0.26 -34.68
CA PHE A 183 20.72 -1.25 -33.68
C PHE A 183 20.28 -0.60 -32.37
N MET A 184 20.90 0.52 -31.97
CA MET A 184 20.47 1.29 -30.80
C MET A 184 19.09 1.92 -31.02
N ILE A 185 18.80 2.49 -32.20
CA ILE A 185 17.46 2.98 -32.55
C ILE A 185 16.45 1.84 -32.59
N GLN A 186 16.79 0.73 -33.24
CA GLN A 186 15.88 -0.42 -33.33
C GLN A 186 15.47 -0.91 -31.94
N GLY A 187 16.46 -1.07 -31.04
CA GLY A 187 16.20 -1.44 -29.66
C GLY A 187 15.40 -0.39 -28.87
N ALA A 188 15.69 0.89 -29.05
CA ALA A 188 14.93 1.98 -28.43
C ALA A 188 13.47 2.03 -28.90
N VAL A 189 13.22 1.76 -30.19
CA VAL A 189 11.88 1.68 -30.76
C VAL A 189 11.10 0.51 -30.15
N ILE A 190 11.72 -0.68 -30.07
CA ILE A 190 11.11 -1.85 -29.41
C ILE A 190 10.79 -1.53 -27.95
N GLY A 191 11.73 -0.91 -27.22
CA GLY A 191 11.55 -0.48 -25.84
C GLY A 191 10.42 0.53 -25.67
N LEU A 192 10.32 1.50 -26.57
CA LEU A 192 9.28 2.52 -26.55
C LEU A 192 7.89 1.92 -26.79
N PHE A 193 7.72 1.11 -27.84
CA PHE A 193 6.44 0.46 -28.11
C PHE A 193 6.05 -0.53 -27.02
N GLY A 194 7.01 -1.33 -26.52
CA GLY A 194 6.78 -2.24 -25.40
C GLY A 194 6.34 -1.49 -24.13
N THR A 195 7.00 -0.39 -23.79
CA THR A 195 6.62 0.43 -22.65
C THR A 195 5.26 1.10 -22.87
N ALA A 196 4.99 1.65 -24.05
CA ALA A 196 3.72 2.30 -24.36
C ALA A 196 2.54 1.32 -24.25
N LEU A 197 2.67 0.12 -24.85
CA LEU A 197 1.65 -0.93 -24.76
C LEU A 197 1.50 -1.46 -23.33
N GLY A 198 2.61 -1.64 -22.62
CA GLY A 198 2.61 -2.09 -21.22
C GLY A 198 1.94 -1.08 -20.28
N VAL A 199 2.24 0.21 -20.43
CA VAL A 199 1.60 1.29 -19.66
C VAL A 199 0.12 1.39 -20.02
N ALA A 200 -0.23 1.38 -21.31
CA ALA A 200 -1.64 1.44 -21.72
C ALA A 200 -2.44 0.25 -21.19
N GLY A 201 -1.93 -0.97 -21.35
CA GLY A 201 -2.54 -2.19 -20.82
C GLY A 201 -2.63 -2.19 -19.30
N GLY A 202 -1.56 -1.80 -18.61
CA GLY A 202 -1.50 -1.71 -17.16
C GLY A 202 -2.49 -0.67 -16.60
N VAL A 203 -2.59 0.51 -17.21
CA VAL A 203 -3.56 1.55 -16.83
C VAL A 203 -4.98 1.08 -17.09
N LEU A 204 -5.26 0.46 -18.24
CA LEU A 204 -6.58 -0.09 -18.55
C LEU A 204 -6.98 -1.16 -17.52
N LEU A 205 -6.09 -2.08 -17.19
CA LEU A 205 -6.33 -3.10 -16.15
C LEU A 205 -6.55 -2.45 -14.79
N ALA A 206 -5.70 -1.49 -14.40
CA ALA A 206 -5.81 -0.79 -13.12
C ALA A 206 -7.16 -0.09 -12.95
N LEU A 207 -7.65 0.60 -13.99
CA LEU A 207 -8.94 1.30 -13.96
C LEU A 207 -10.13 0.32 -13.92
N ASN A 208 -9.96 -0.90 -14.42
CA ASN A 208 -11.01 -1.91 -14.48
C ASN A 208 -10.93 -2.97 -13.36
N ILE A 209 -9.97 -2.88 -12.43
CA ILE A 209 -9.85 -3.83 -11.30
C ILE A 209 -11.17 -4.02 -10.53
N PRO A 210 -11.94 -2.96 -10.17
CA PRO A 210 -13.20 -3.13 -9.45
C PRO A 210 -14.24 -3.96 -10.21
N THR A 211 -14.13 -4.05 -11.53
CA THR A 211 -15.02 -4.84 -12.41
C THR A 211 -14.45 -6.22 -12.70
N LEU A 212 -13.13 -6.32 -12.93
CA LEU A 212 -12.45 -7.55 -13.31
C LEU A 212 -12.38 -8.54 -12.15
N VAL A 213 -12.08 -8.07 -10.94
CA VAL A 213 -11.93 -8.97 -9.77
C VAL A 213 -13.23 -9.71 -9.47
N PRO A 214 -14.40 -9.06 -9.33
CA PRO A 214 -15.66 -9.78 -9.11
C PRO A 214 -16.05 -10.71 -10.26
N ALA A 215 -15.71 -10.35 -11.50
CA ALA A 215 -15.98 -11.20 -12.66
C ALA A 215 -15.16 -12.50 -12.61
N ILE A 216 -13.89 -12.42 -12.20
CA ILE A 216 -13.02 -13.60 -11.99
C ILE A 216 -13.54 -14.42 -10.81
N GLU A 217 -13.89 -13.79 -9.69
CA GLU A 217 -14.46 -14.47 -8.51
C GLU A 217 -15.73 -15.25 -8.87
N HIS A 218 -16.62 -14.64 -9.67
CA HIS A 218 -17.84 -15.30 -10.13
C HIS A 218 -17.54 -16.47 -11.07
N PHE A 219 -16.58 -16.31 -11.98
CA PHE A 219 -16.22 -17.36 -12.94
C PHE A 219 -15.59 -18.58 -12.24
N PHE A 220 -14.64 -18.34 -11.34
CA PHE A 220 -13.92 -19.42 -10.64
C PHE A 220 -14.61 -19.90 -9.35
N HIS A 221 -15.70 -19.25 -8.92
CA HIS A 221 -16.42 -19.55 -7.68
C HIS A 221 -15.52 -19.48 -6.43
N VAL A 222 -14.52 -18.61 -6.45
CA VAL A 222 -13.60 -18.37 -5.32
C VAL A 222 -13.79 -16.95 -4.82
N GLN A 223 -13.77 -16.75 -3.51
CA GLN A 223 -13.74 -15.42 -2.89
C GLN A 223 -12.29 -15.09 -2.51
N PHE A 224 -11.66 -14.15 -3.19
CA PHE A 224 -10.30 -13.73 -2.86
C PHE A 224 -10.27 -12.87 -1.59
N LEU A 225 -11.34 -12.09 -1.37
CA LEU A 225 -11.49 -11.22 -0.21
C LEU A 225 -12.80 -11.55 0.51
N SER A 226 -12.71 -12.32 1.59
CA SER A 226 -13.87 -12.51 2.47
C SER A 226 -14.17 -11.20 3.20
N PRO A 227 -15.37 -10.60 3.02
CA PRO A 227 -15.77 -9.36 3.69
C PRO A 227 -15.73 -9.49 5.22
N GLU A 228 -15.85 -10.72 5.73
CA GLU A 228 -15.78 -11.04 7.16
C GLU A 228 -14.37 -10.87 7.75
N VAL A 229 -13.32 -11.11 6.96
CA VAL A 229 -11.92 -10.99 7.41
C VAL A 229 -11.35 -9.63 7.07
N TYR A 230 -11.56 -9.17 5.84
CA TYR A 230 -10.92 -7.95 5.35
C TYR A 230 -11.76 -6.68 5.56
N SER A 231 -13.06 -6.82 5.87
CA SER A 231 -14.02 -5.71 6.09
C SER A 231 -14.03 -4.64 4.98
N ILE A 232 -13.45 -4.95 3.82
CA ILE A 232 -13.40 -4.13 2.62
C ILE A 232 -14.22 -4.88 1.57
N SER A 233 -15.36 -4.30 1.17
CA SER A 233 -16.28 -4.92 0.20
C SER A 233 -15.81 -4.79 -1.25
N GLN A 234 -14.86 -3.91 -1.53
CA GLN A 234 -14.36 -3.61 -2.87
C GLN A 234 -12.89 -3.20 -2.79
N LEU A 235 -12.02 -3.74 -3.64
CA LEU A 235 -10.65 -3.26 -3.80
C LEU A 235 -10.67 -1.88 -4.47
N PRO A 236 -10.42 -0.77 -3.75
CA PRO A 236 -10.36 0.52 -4.39
C PRO A 236 -9.04 0.61 -5.17
N SER A 237 -9.12 0.58 -6.50
CA SER A 237 -7.96 0.83 -7.34
C SER A 237 -7.72 2.33 -7.43
N ARG A 238 -6.59 2.80 -6.89
CA ARG A 238 -6.12 4.18 -7.05
C ARG A 238 -4.87 4.18 -7.92
N LEU A 239 -5.02 4.70 -9.12
CA LEU A 239 -3.91 4.87 -10.04
C LEU A 239 -3.16 6.16 -9.70
N GLU A 240 -1.96 6.02 -9.17
CA GLU A 240 -1.07 7.15 -8.93
C GLU A 240 -0.21 7.42 -10.17
N ALA A 241 -0.47 8.54 -10.86
CA ALA A 241 0.24 8.90 -12.09
C ALA A 241 1.76 8.97 -11.90
N ARG A 242 2.20 9.35 -10.70
CA ARG A 242 3.62 9.41 -10.33
C ARG A 242 4.28 8.03 -10.40
N ASP A 243 3.60 6.99 -9.93
CA ASP A 243 4.14 5.62 -9.93
C ASP A 243 4.22 5.08 -11.37
N VAL A 244 3.21 5.36 -12.19
CA VAL A 244 3.20 5.01 -13.62
C VAL A 244 4.38 5.65 -14.35
N ILE A 245 4.62 6.95 -14.12
CA ILE A 245 5.74 7.67 -14.75
C ILE A 245 7.09 7.08 -14.32
N HIS A 246 7.28 6.80 -13.02
CA HIS A 246 8.53 6.21 -12.53
C HIS A 246 8.81 4.83 -13.14
N VAL A 247 7.80 3.97 -13.22
CA VAL A 247 7.93 2.64 -13.82
C VAL A 247 8.20 2.75 -15.32
N ALA A 248 7.50 3.63 -16.03
CA ALA A 248 7.73 3.85 -17.46
C ALA A 248 9.16 4.36 -17.75
N LEU A 249 9.65 5.31 -16.96
CA LEU A 249 11.02 5.81 -17.10
C LEU A 249 12.05 4.73 -16.77
N ALA A 250 11.85 3.95 -15.70
CA ALA A 250 12.73 2.85 -15.34
C ALA A 250 12.78 1.78 -16.45
N ALA A 251 11.63 1.42 -17.02
CA ALA A 251 11.55 0.46 -18.12
C ALA A 251 12.25 0.96 -19.39
N LEU A 252 12.05 2.23 -19.77
CA LEU A 252 12.74 2.84 -20.91
C LEU A 252 14.26 2.90 -20.70
N LEU A 253 14.72 3.29 -19.51
CA LEU A 253 16.14 3.32 -19.18
C LEU A 253 16.76 1.94 -19.22
N MET A 254 16.09 0.93 -18.64
CA MET A 254 16.58 -0.46 -18.69
C MET A 254 16.60 -1.01 -20.10
N SER A 255 15.58 -0.73 -20.91
CA SER A 255 15.56 -1.12 -22.32
C SER A 255 16.70 -0.46 -23.07
N TRP A 256 16.91 0.85 -22.93
CA TRP A 256 18.02 1.55 -23.58
C TRP A 256 19.38 0.99 -23.15
N LEU A 257 19.60 0.76 -21.86
CA LEU A 257 20.84 0.15 -21.35
C LEU A 257 21.08 -1.27 -21.92
N ALA A 258 20.03 -2.08 -22.02
CA ALA A 258 20.10 -3.41 -22.63
C ALA A 258 20.55 -3.35 -24.11
N THR A 259 20.24 -2.29 -24.85
CA THR A 259 20.61 -2.16 -26.27
C THR A 259 22.06 -1.78 -26.51
N LEU A 260 22.77 -1.28 -25.48
CA LEU A 260 24.16 -0.82 -25.63
C LEU A 260 25.13 -1.97 -25.95
N TYR A 261 24.97 -3.12 -25.31
CA TYR A 261 25.86 -4.26 -25.54
C TYR A 261 25.69 -4.86 -26.95
N PRO A 262 24.47 -5.21 -27.42
CA PRO A 262 24.27 -5.77 -28.77
C PRO A 262 24.66 -4.79 -29.88
N SER A 263 24.31 -3.49 -29.74
CA SER A 263 24.68 -2.48 -30.73
C SER A 263 26.19 -2.32 -30.86
N TRP A 264 26.92 -2.30 -29.74
CA TRP A 264 28.38 -2.27 -29.75
C TRP A 264 28.99 -3.50 -30.42
N ARG A 265 28.42 -4.70 -30.15
CA ARG A 265 28.84 -5.96 -30.78
C ARG A 265 28.64 -5.94 -32.30
N ALA A 266 27.50 -5.44 -32.78
CA ALA A 266 27.19 -5.35 -34.22
C ALA A 266 28.22 -4.54 -35.02
N ALA A 267 28.73 -3.45 -34.45
CA ALA A 267 29.73 -2.64 -35.11
C ALA A 267 31.13 -3.27 -35.18
N ARG A 268 31.37 -4.34 -34.42
CA ARG A 268 32.66 -5.05 -34.39
C ARG A 268 32.72 -6.27 -35.30
N VAL A 269 31.67 -6.56 -36.06
CA VAL A 269 31.65 -7.63 -37.08
C VAL A 269 32.76 -7.38 -38.11
N ASP A 270 33.63 -8.36 -38.33
CA ASP A 270 34.69 -8.31 -39.36
C ASP A 270 34.09 -8.68 -40.72
N PRO A 271 34.11 -7.78 -41.72
CA PRO A 271 33.55 -8.07 -43.04
C PRO A 271 34.22 -9.27 -43.72
N ALA A 272 35.52 -9.50 -43.50
CA ALA A 272 36.26 -10.57 -44.15
C ALA A 272 35.92 -11.96 -43.57
N GLU A 273 35.58 -12.03 -42.29
CA GLU A 273 35.20 -13.28 -41.64
C GLU A 273 33.73 -13.61 -41.92
N ALA A 274 32.85 -12.60 -41.88
CA ALA A 274 31.42 -12.77 -42.13
C ALA A 274 31.09 -13.26 -43.55
N LEU A 275 31.84 -12.79 -44.57
CA LEU A 275 31.64 -13.19 -45.97
C LEU A 275 32.34 -14.51 -46.35
N ARG A 276 33.13 -15.11 -45.44
CA ARG A 276 33.86 -16.37 -45.70
C ARG A 276 32.99 -17.61 -45.52
N TYR A 277 31.87 -17.48 -44.82
CA TYR A 277 30.99 -18.59 -44.43
C TYR A 277 29.67 -18.63 -45.23
N GLU A 278 29.54 -17.80 -46.28
CA GLU A 278 28.62 -18.02 -47.42
C GLU A 278 29.29 -18.87 -48.50
#